data_AF-A0A926F0Z6-F1
#
_entry.id   AF-A0A926F0Z6-F1
#
_cell.length_a   1.000
_cell.length_b   1.000
_cell.length_c   1.000
_cell.angle_alpha   90.00
_cell.angle_beta   90.00
_cell.angle_gamma   90.00
#
_symmetry.space_group_name_H-M   'P 1'
#
loop_
_entity.id
_entity.type
_entity.pdbx_description
1 polymer ?
#
loop_
_entity_poly.entity_id
_entity_poly.type
_entity_poly.pdbx_seq_one_letter_code
_entity_poly.pdbx_strand_id
1 'polypeptide(L)'
;MLQYLIIVLDDTSISYCHYSNKGLENRLIGLEDLKAGVMFAMKEDLTVQFVYPSYDLPQEYKNIIDTVRHSKIVPAVHKEHADVVVLDGWIQLRTYSYELNVAYVLRTVKKDFFRYYTVIGEVISKISRLNVIITDIETFTEKDFEAYQCVLSRISFQLEDLHKQGKTPQLNLLTDRLMLSRMNNCNSGWESVTLAPNGNFYVCPAFYYETENDSIGDLKSGLDIKNSQLYRLDHAPLCRNCDAYQCRRCIYLNRKMTNEVNTPSHEQCVVAHLERNASRLLLSALRRQIREFLPGQDIKELVYLDPLDIRKEF
;
A
#
# COMPACT_ATOMS: atom_id res chain seq x y z
N MET A 1 15.71 -9.81 -7.47
CA MET A 1 16.02 -10.77 -6.38
C MET A 1 15.02 -10.50 -5.28
N LEU A 2 14.45 -11.55 -4.69
CA LEU A 2 13.49 -11.41 -3.61
C LEU A 2 14.13 -10.73 -2.40
N GLN A 3 13.35 -9.93 -1.70
CA GLN A 3 13.75 -9.19 -0.50
C GLN A 3 12.74 -9.39 0.64
N TYR A 4 11.47 -9.67 0.29
CA TYR A 4 10.40 -9.76 1.26
C TYR A 4 9.56 -11.03 1.05
N LEU A 5 9.16 -11.64 2.17
CA LEU A 5 8.12 -12.67 2.20
C LEU A 5 6.95 -12.15 3.03
N ILE A 6 5.76 -12.14 2.44
CA ILE A 6 4.53 -11.79 3.14
C ILE A 6 3.86 -13.09 3.55
N ILE A 7 3.67 -13.35 4.84
CA ILE A 7 2.98 -14.53 5.33
C ILE A 7 1.59 -14.10 5.82
N VAL A 8 0.56 -14.57 5.12
CA VAL A 8 -0.83 -14.42 5.55
C VAL A 8 -1.11 -15.54 6.54
N LEU A 9 -1.40 -15.18 7.79
CA LEU A 9 -1.47 -16.15 8.87
C LEU A 9 -2.80 -16.92 8.90
N ASP A 10 -3.89 -16.31 8.46
CA ASP A 10 -5.23 -16.89 8.48
C ASP A 10 -6.05 -16.39 7.28
N ASP A 11 -7.03 -17.15 6.82
CA ASP A 11 -7.96 -16.73 5.75
C ASP A 11 -8.75 -15.46 6.09
N THR A 12 -8.91 -15.13 7.37
CA THR A 12 -9.57 -13.90 7.85
C THR A 12 -8.57 -12.76 8.13
N SER A 13 -7.29 -12.94 7.79
CA SER A 13 -6.27 -11.92 8.03
C SER A 13 -6.60 -10.59 7.37
N ILE A 14 -6.25 -9.49 8.04
CA ILE A 14 -6.66 -8.17 7.60
C ILE A 14 -6.11 -7.82 6.21
N SER A 15 -6.98 -7.34 5.32
CA SER A 15 -6.53 -6.67 4.10
C SER A 15 -5.90 -5.33 4.47
N TYR A 16 -4.72 -5.01 3.94
CA TYR A 16 -4.02 -3.74 4.21
C TYR A 16 -3.77 -2.90 2.93
N CYS A 17 -4.26 -3.37 1.79
CA CYS A 17 -4.10 -2.74 0.48
C CYS A 17 -5.46 -2.71 -0.26
N HIS A 18 -5.45 -2.54 -1.59
CA HIS A 18 -6.65 -2.36 -2.42
C HIS A 18 -7.58 -3.58 -2.45
N TYR A 19 -7.07 -4.78 -2.18
CA TYR A 19 -7.88 -6.00 -2.19
C TYR A 19 -8.78 -6.07 -0.96
N SER A 20 -9.89 -6.81 -1.09
CA SER A 20 -10.76 -7.18 0.01
C SER A 20 -10.56 -8.65 0.36
N ASN A 21 -10.68 -8.96 1.64
CA ASN A 21 -10.69 -10.32 2.12
C ASN A 21 -12.11 -10.91 1.95
N LYS A 22 -12.22 -12.08 1.30
CA LYS A 22 -13.46 -12.84 1.13
C LYS A 22 -13.55 -14.06 2.08
N GLY A 23 -12.50 -14.35 2.84
CA GLY A 23 -12.44 -15.41 3.83
C GLY A 23 -13.48 -15.17 4.92
N LEU A 24 -14.39 -16.13 5.06
CA LEU A 24 -15.48 -16.11 6.04
C LEU A 24 -15.19 -16.99 7.25
N GLU A 25 -14.26 -17.93 7.10
CA GLU A 25 -13.94 -18.93 8.11
C GLU A 25 -12.46 -18.84 8.49
N ASN A 26 -12.19 -19.04 9.78
CA ASN A 26 -10.84 -19.07 10.29
C ASN A 26 -10.14 -20.32 9.77
N ARG A 27 -9.11 -20.13 8.96
CA ARG A 27 -8.17 -21.17 8.54
C ARG A 27 -6.77 -20.62 8.75
N LEU A 28 -6.24 -20.89 9.94
CA LEU A 28 -4.87 -20.52 10.30
C LEU A 28 -3.91 -21.38 9.47
N ILE A 29 -2.82 -20.77 8.99
CA ILE A 29 -1.75 -21.45 8.27
C ILE A 29 -1.26 -22.64 9.11
N GLY A 30 -1.00 -23.78 8.48
CA GLY A 30 -0.50 -24.94 9.18
C GLY A 30 0.82 -24.62 9.91
N LEU A 31 0.99 -25.13 11.14
CA LEU A 31 2.20 -24.86 11.93
C LEU A 31 3.48 -25.29 11.20
N GLU A 32 3.43 -26.40 10.47
CA GLU A 32 4.55 -26.88 9.66
C GLU A 32 4.81 -26.00 8.43
N ASP A 33 3.76 -25.48 7.79
CA ASP A 33 3.90 -24.55 6.66
C ASP A 33 4.46 -23.20 7.13
N LEU A 34 4.06 -22.72 8.31
CA LEU A 34 4.65 -21.53 8.93
C LEU A 34 6.14 -21.73 9.21
N LYS A 35 6.53 -22.86 9.84
CA LYS A 35 7.95 -23.18 10.09
C LYS A 35 8.74 -23.24 8.79
N ALA A 36 8.19 -23.90 7.77
CA ALA A 36 8.82 -24.03 6.46
C ALA A 36 8.93 -22.67 5.74
N GLY A 37 7.91 -21.82 5.83
CA GLY A 37 7.92 -20.45 5.30
C GLY A 37 8.95 -19.56 5.97
N VAL A 38 9.07 -19.63 7.31
CA VAL A 38 10.12 -18.92 8.05
C VAL A 38 11.51 -19.44 7.66
N MET A 39 11.69 -20.76 7.56
CA MET A 39 12.96 -21.34 7.11
C MET A 39 13.32 -20.92 5.68
N PHE A 40 12.34 -20.86 4.78
CA PHE A 40 12.52 -20.35 3.43
C PHE A 40 13.01 -18.90 3.45
N ALA A 41 12.34 -18.03 4.22
CA ALA A 41 12.76 -16.64 4.36
C ALA A 41 14.19 -16.50 4.91
N MET A 42 14.56 -17.31 5.91
CA MET A 42 15.93 -17.29 6.46
C MET A 42 16.99 -17.75 5.46
N LYS A 43 16.69 -18.78 4.65
CA LYS A 43 17.61 -19.29 3.62
C LYS A 43 17.85 -18.29 2.50
N GLU A 44 16.80 -17.56 2.11
CA GLU A 44 16.81 -16.56 1.04
C GLU A 44 17.12 -15.13 1.55
N ASP A 45 17.45 -14.98 2.84
CA ASP A 45 17.72 -13.68 3.51
C ASP A 45 16.60 -12.64 3.32
N LEU A 46 15.35 -13.08 3.45
CA LEU A 46 14.15 -12.24 3.26
C LEU A 46 13.68 -11.63 4.57
N THR A 47 13.22 -10.39 4.52
CA THR A 47 12.45 -9.78 5.62
C THR A 47 11.01 -10.25 5.57
N VAL A 48 10.48 -10.74 6.70
CA VAL A 48 9.12 -11.29 6.75
C VAL A 48 8.11 -10.23 7.17
N GLN A 49 6.94 -10.21 6.54
CA GLN A 49 5.79 -9.41 6.96
C GLN A 49 4.63 -10.34 7.30
N PHE A 50 4.23 -10.37 8.56
CA PHE A 50 3.12 -11.20 9.03
C PHE A 50 1.82 -10.40 8.99
N VAL A 51 0.80 -10.96 8.34
CA VAL A 51 -0.54 -10.38 8.24
C VAL A 51 -1.44 -11.15 9.19
N TYR A 52 -1.94 -10.46 10.22
CA TYR A 52 -2.66 -11.08 11.33
C TYR A 52 -4.19 -11.13 11.09
N PRO A 53 -4.88 -12.16 11.62
CA PRO A 53 -6.32 -12.12 11.85
C PRO A 53 -6.68 -11.14 12.97
N SER A 54 -7.98 -11.05 13.31
CA SER A 54 -8.48 -10.19 14.40
C SER A 54 -8.35 -10.79 15.80
N TYR A 55 -8.02 -12.08 15.89
CA TYR A 55 -7.93 -12.83 17.14
C TYR A 55 -6.48 -13.12 17.52
N ASP A 56 -6.25 -13.36 18.82
CA ASP A 56 -4.91 -13.67 19.33
C ASP A 56 -4.43 -15.04 18.85
N LEU A 57 -3.22 -15.10 18.29
CA LEU A 57 -2.62 -16.35 17.84
C LEU A 57 -2.27 -17.27 19.02
N PRO A 58 -2.28 -18.61 18.82
CA PRO A 58 -1.74 -19.54 19.80
C PRO A 58 -0.25 -19.29 20.06
N GLN A 59 0.23 -19.57 21.28
CA GLN A 59 1.60 -19.25 21.71
C GLN A 59 2.67 -19.90 20.82
N GLU A 60 2.42 -21.10 20.31
CA GLU A 60 3.34 -21.81 19.42
C GLU A 60 3.61 -21.04 18.10
N TYR A 61 2.63 -20.30 17.57
CA TYR A 61 2.79 -19.47 16.38
C TYR A 61 3.65 -18.24 16.70
N LYS A 62 3.39 -17.59 17.84
CA LYS A 62 4.17 -16.43 18.30
C LYS A 62 5.65 -16.81 18.47
N ASN A 63 5.91 -17.95 19.08
CA ASN A 63 7.27 -18.47 19.27
C ASN A 63 8.01 -18.66 17.94
N ILE A 64 7.33 -19.08 16.86
CA ILE A 64 7.94 -19.23 15.53
C ILE A 64 8.16 -17.86 14.87
N ILE A 65 7.17 -16.98 14.94
CA ILE A 65 7.24 -15.62 14.39
C ILE A 65 8.44 -14.86 14.99
N ASP A 66 8.68 -14.99 16.29
CA ASP A 66 9.78 -14.32 17.00
C ASP A 66 11.18 -14.86 16.65
N THR A 67 11.29 -15.95 15.88
CA THR A 67 12.59 -16.50 15.44
C THR A 67 13.21 -15.77 14.25
N VAL A 68 12.45 -14.93 13.55
CA VAL A 68 12.88 -14.24 12.33
C VAL A 68 12.65 -12.75 12.44
N ARG A 69 13.51 -11.96 11.78
CA ARG A 69 13.27 -10.52 11.65
C ARG A 69 11.99 -10.29 10.85
N HIS A 70 11.04 -9.60 11.46
CA HIS A 70 9.73 -9.40 10.86
C HIS A 70 9.10 -8.05 11.16
N SER A 71 8.02 -7.76 10.45
CA SER A 71 7.07 -6.71 10.79
C SER A 71 5.66 -7.29 10.93
N LYS A 72 4.86 -6.70 11.81
CA LYS A 72 3.48 -7.11 12.09
C LYS A 72 2.49 -6.13 11.46
N ILE A 73 1.57 -6.66 10.65
CA ILE A 73 0.43 -5.93 10.10
C ILE A 73 -0.83 -6.48 10.76
N VAL A 74 -1.47 -5.67 11.60
CA VAL A 74 -2.60 -6.10 12.44
C VAL A 74 -3.84 -5.26 12.19
N PRO A 75 -5.06 -5.80 12.37
CA PRO A 75 -6.26 -4.99 12.42
C PRO A 75 -6.30 -4.17 13.71
N ALA A 76 -6.96 -3.01 13.69
CA ALA A 76 -7.11 -2.12 14.85
C ALA A 76 -7.75 -2.77 16.09
N VAL A 77 -8.48 -3.88 15.92
CA VAL A 77 -9.07 -4.62 17.06
C VAL A 77 -8.06 -5.52 17.78
N HIS A 78 -6.90 -5.78 17.17
CA HIS A 78 -5.85 -6.60 17.76
C HIS A 78 -5.12 -5.83 18.86
N LYS A 79 -4.79 -6.51 19.95
CA LYS A 79 -4.17 -5.91 21.15
C LYS A 79 -2.65 -6.02 21.19
N GLU A 80 -2.02 -6.57 20.16
CA GLU A 80 -0.57 -6.71 20.13
C GLU A 80 0.08 -5.46 19.57
N HIS A 81 1.28 -5.15 20.07
CA HIS A 81 2.13 -4.15 19.44
C HIS A 81 2.39 -4.53 17.98
N ALA A 82 2.26 -3.55 17.08
CA ALA A 82 2.42 -3.75 15.65
C ALA A 82 3.14 -2.59 14.98
N ASP A 83 3.85 -2.91 13.90
CA ASP A 83 4.51 -1.90 13.05
C ASP A 83 3.49 -1.17 12.19
N VAL A 84 2.44 -1.89 11.76
CA VAL A 84 1.35 -1.36 10.95
C VAL A 84 0.00 -1.75 11.53
N VAL A 85 -0.84 -0.76 11.80
CA VAL A 85 -2.22 -0.95 12.24
C VAL A 85 -3.18 -0.57 11.13
N VAL A 86 -4.05 -1.49 10.74
CA VAL A 86 -5.07 -1.27 9.72
C VAL A 86 -6.41 -0.90 10.37
N LEU A 87 -6.90 0.27 10.00
CA LEU A 87 -8.18 0.84 10.36
C LEU A 87 -9.15 0.60 9.20
N ASP A 88 -10.11 -0.30 9.39
CA ASP A 88 -11.13 -0.59 8.39
C ASP A 88 -12.35 0.32 8.59
N GLY A 89 -12.33 1.45 7.89
CA GLY A 89 -13.37 2.47 7.94
C GLY A 89 -13.17 3.58 8.97
N TRP A 90 -14.06 4.57 8.89
CA TRP A 90 -13.93 5.87 9.56
C TRP A 90 -14.25 5.85 11.06
N ILE A 91 -15.02 4.86 11.52
CA ILE A 91 -15.32 4.72 12.94
C ILE A 91 -14.03 4.41 13.69
N GLN A 92 -13.27 3.41 13.21
CA GLN A 92 -11.99 3.04 13.81
C GLN A 92 -11.01 4.22 13.75
N LEU A 93 -10.91 4.93 12.62
CA LEU A 93 -10.07 6.13 12.50
C LEU A 93 -10.41 7.20 13.56
N ARG A 94 -11.67 7.36 13.95
CA ARG A 94 -12.06 8.37 14.95
C ARG A 94 -11.81 7.92 16.38
N THR A 95 -12.03 6.64 16.67
CA THR A 95 -12.05 6.12 18.05
C THR A 95 -10.76 5.44 18.47
N TYR A 96 -9.85 5.15 17.53
CA TYR A 96 -8.61 4.44 17.83
C TYR A 96 -7.67 5.27 18.71
N SER A 97 -7.00 4.58 19.64
CA SER A 97 -5.97 5.17 20.49
C SER A 97 -4.63 5.10 19.78
N TYR A 98 -4.13 6.25 19.35
CA TYR A 98 -2.91 6.34 18.54
C TYR A 98 -1.65 6.30 19.39
N GLU A 99 -0.63 5.63 18.85
CA GLU A 99 0.71 5.51 19.40
C GLU A 99 1.70 6.24 18.48
N LEU A 100 2.76 6.77 19.09
CA LEU A 100 3.86 7.38 18.34
C LEU A 100 4.69 6.26 17.68
N ASN A 101 5.24 6.55 16.50
CA ASN A 101 6.09 5.62 15.72
C ASN A 101 5.40 4.38 15.12
N VAL A 102 4.06 4.28 15.19
CA VAL A 102 3.29 3.27 14.46
C VAL A 102 2.81 3.84 13.13
N ALA A 103 2.84 3.03 12.07
CA ALA A 103 2.23 3.39 10.79
C ALA A 103 0.77 2.96 10.75
N TYR A 104 -0.12 3.89 10.39
CA TYR A 104 -1.55 3.59 10.27
C TYR A 104 -1.94 3.43 8.81
N VAL A 105 -2.86 2.51 8.54
CA VAL A 105 -3.47 2.30 7.22
C VAL A 105 -4.98 2.46 7.35
N LEU A 106 -5.55 3.51 6.77
CA LEU A 106 -7.00 3.66 6.62
C LEU A 106 -7.44 2.98 5.33
N ARG A 107 -8.30 1.97 5.43
CA ARG A 107 -9.04 1.42 4.28
C ARG A 107 -10.42 2.04 4.20
N THR A 108 -10.77 2.52 3.01
CA THR A 108 -12.05 3.17 2.77
C THR A 108 -12.47 3.11 1.30
N VAL A 109 -13.77 3.24 1.06
CA VAL A 109 -14.33 3.46 -0.29
C VAL A 109 -14.35 4.95 -0.62
N LYS A 110 -14.31 5.30 -1.92
CA LYS A 110 -14.22 6.69 -2.40
C LYS A 110 -15.35 7.58 -1.87
N LYS A 111 -16.57 7.03 -1.78
CA LYS A 111 -17.75 7.74 -1.27
C LYS A 111 -17.55 8.24 0.16
N ASP A 112 -17.03 7.37 1.02
CA ASP A 112 -16.80 7.71 2.41
C ASP A 112 -15.58 8.64 2.54
N PHE A 113 -14.55 8.44 1.71
CA PHE A 113 -13.43 9.38 1.63
C PHE A 113 -13.88 10.80 1.31
N PHE A 114 -14.70 11.00 0.27
CA PHE A 114 -15.22 12.32 -0.09
C PHE A 114 -16.09 12.93 1.03
N ARG A 115 -16.76 12.11 1.83
CA ARG A 115 -17.65 12.56 2.90
C ARG A 115 -16.91 12.93 4.19
N TYR A 116 -15.84 12.21 4.52
CA TYR A 116 -15.24 12.26 5.86
C TYR A 116 -13.77 12.70 5.89
N TYR A 117 -13.20 13.12 4.75
CA TYR A 117 -11.78 13.51 4.65
C TYR A 117 -11.32 14.53 5.70
N THR A 118 -12.20 15.38 6.23
CA THR A 118 -11.84 16.38 7.24
C THR A 118 -11.25 15.77 8.52
N VAL A 119 -11.63 14.53 8.85
CA VAL A 119 -11.08 13.76 9.98
C VAL A 119 -9.61 13.46 9.82
N ILE A 120 -9.13 13.34 8.56
CA ILE A 120 -7.72 13.07 8.29
C ILE A 120 -6.86 14.15 8.94
N GLY A 121 -7.22 15.44 8.79
CA GLY A 121 -6.51 16.56 9.40
C GLY A 121 -6.41 16.47 10.93
N GLU A 122 -7.49 16.05 11.59
CA GLU A 122 -7.53 15.86 13.05
C GLU A 122 -6.58 14.73 13.48
N VAL A 123 -6.54 13.64 12.73
CA VAL A 123 -5.77 12.43 13.04
C VAL A 123 -4.29 12.61 12.77
N ILE A 124 -3.91 13.11 11.58
CA ILE A 124 -2.50 13.30 11.21
C ILE A 124 -1.78 14.28 12.14
N SER A 125 -2.51 15.11 12.89
CA SER A 125 -1.93 15.98 13.92
C SER A 125 -1.40 15.23 15.17
N LYS A 126 -1.76 13.94 15.31
CA LYS A 126 -1.49 13.05 16.46
C LYS A 126 -0.58 11.86 16.12
N ILE A 127 -0.31 11.60 14.83
CA ILE A 127 0.45 10.44 14.38
C ILE A 127 1.60 10.82 13.44
N SER A 128 2.57 9.92 13.32
CA SER A 128 3.72 10.12 12.44
C SER A 128 3.40 9.80 10.97
N ARG A 129 2.65 8.73 10.70
CA ARG A 129 2.35 8.28 9.34
C ARG A 129 0.94 7.70 9.19
N LEU A 130 0.20 8.23 8.21
CA LEU A 130 -1.06 7.69 7.73
C LEU A 130 -0.94 7.30 6.25
N ASN A 131 -1.35 6.07 5.95
CA ASN A 131 -1.56 5.61 4.58
C ASN A 131 -3.06 5.48 4.35
N VAL A 132 -3.61 6.19 3.38
CA VAL A 132 -4.99 6.02 2.96
C VAL A 132 -5.03 5.10 1.73
N ILE A 133 -5.92 4.10 1.79
CA ILE A 133 -6.21 3.16 0.72
C ILE A 133 -7.66 3.36 0.30
N ILE A 134 -7.84 3.75 -0.96
CA ILE A 134 -9.15 3.71 -1.60
C ILE A 134 -9.31 2.32 -2.22
N THR A 135 -10.30 1.56 -1.77
CA THR A 135 -10.45 0.13 -2.11
C THR A 135 -11.26 -0.10 -3.38
N ASP A 136 -11.97 0.91 -3.86
CA ASP A 136 -12.86 0.88 -5.02
C ASP A 136 -12.39 1.85 -6.13
N ILE A 137 -11.07 1.99 -6.30
CA ILE A 137 -10.45 2.85 -7.32
C ILE A 137 -10.95 2.51 -8.72
N GLU A 138 -11.23 1.23 -8.99
CA GLU A 138 -11.74 0.77 -10.28
C GLU A 138 -13.11 1.35 -10.66
N THR A 139 -13.80 2.00 -9.72
CA THR A 139 -15.12 2.59 -9.95
C THR A 139 -15.06 4.08 -10.23
N PHE A 140 -13.89 4.72 -10.23
CA PHE A 140 -13.76 6.16 -10.43
C PHE A 140 -14.30 6.60 -11.79
N THR A 141 -14.98 7.74 -11.78
CA THR A 141 -15.47 8.44 -12.97
C THR A 141 -14.83 9.82 -13.05
N GLU A 142 -15.01 10.52 -14.17
CA GLU A 142 -14.54 11.91 -14.33
C GLU A 142 -14.99 12.83 -13.19
N LYS A 143 -16.26 12.71 -12.76
CA LYS A 143 -16.79 13.48 -11.62
C LYS A 143 -16.10 13.14 -10.30
N ASP A 144 -15.71 11.88 -10.12
CA ASP A 144 -14.98 11.45 -8.93
C ASP A 144 -13.54 12.00 -8.94
N PHE A 145 -12.90 12.11 -10.11
CA PHE A 145 -11.58 12.73 -10.24
C PHE A 145 -11.61 14.21 -9.85
N GLU A 146 -12.61 14.95 -10.32
CA GLU A 146 -12.83 16.35 -9.93
C GLU A 146 -13.04 16.48 -8.42
N ALA A 147 -13.90 15.63 -7.84
CA ALA A 147 -14.16 15.61 -6.40
C ALA A 147 -12.90 15.25 -5.60
N TYR A 148 -12.13 14.26 -6.05
CA TYR A 148 -10.90 13.84 -5.41
C TYR A 148 -9.85 14.94 -5.42
N GLN A 149 -9.68 15.64 -6.55
CA GLN A 149 -8.78 16.79 -6.66
C GLN A 149 -9.17 17.90 -5.66
N CYS A 150 -10.47 18.19 -5.53
CA CYS A 150 -10.96 19.16 -4.55
C CYS A 150 -10.62 18.74 -3.13
N VAL A 151 -10.81 17.46 -2.79
CA VAL A 151 -10.49 16.92 -1.45
C VAL A 151 -8.98 16.97 -1.17
N LEU A 152 -8.12 16.58 -2.12
CA LEU A 152 -6.67 16.66 -1.98
C LEU A 152 -6.20 18.10 -1.70
N SER A 153 -6.78 19.09 -2.39
CA SER A 153 -6.51 20.51 -2.13
C SER A 153 -6.88 20.91 -0.69
N ARG A 154 -8.02 20.45 -0.18
CA ARG A 154 -8.45 20.71 1.20
C ARG A 154 -7.51 20.09 2.24
N ILE A 155 -7.10 18.84 2.03
CA ILE A 155 -6.14 18.17 2.94
C ILE A 155 -4.76 18.84 2.84
N SER A 156 -4.35 19.30 1.66
CA SER A 156 -3.10 20.05 1.47
C SER A 156 -3.03 21.31 2.33
N PHE A 157 -4.13 22.08 2.44
CA PHE A 157 -4.17 23.24 3.33
C PHE A 157 -3.99 22.85 4.80
N GLN A 158 -4.61 21.75 5.24
CA GLN A 158 -4.44 21.26 6.61
C GLN A 158 -2.99 20.83 6.89
N LEU A 159 -2.33 20.17 5.94
CA LEU A 159 -0.92 19.80 6.04
C LEU A 159 0.00 21.01 6.11
N GLU A 160 -0.26 22.03 5.28
CA GLU A 160 0.48 23.30 5.32
C GLU A 160 0.42 23.94 6.71
N ASP A 161 -0.76 24.00 7.32
CA ASP A 161 -0.94 24.56 8.66
C ASP A 161 -0.25 23.75 9.76
N LEU A 162 -0.20 22.43 9.63
CA LEU A 162 0.56 21.57 10.55
C LEU A 162 2.07 21.82 10.42
N HIS A 163 2.59 22.00 9.21
CA HIS A 163 4.00 22.33 8.99
C HIS A 163 4.38 23.70 9.59
N LYS A 164 3.49 24.70 9.50
CA LYS A 164 3.69 26.00 10.19
C LYS A 164 3.82 25.86 11.70
N GLN A 165 3.15 24.87 12.29
CA GLN A 165 3.22 24.56 13.71
C GLN A 165 4.45 23.70 14.08
N GLY A 166 5.34 23.42 13.13
CA GLY A 166 6.52 22.57 13.32
C GLY A 166 6.22 21.08 13.29
N LYS A 167 5.00 20.67 12.92
CA LYS A 167 4.63 19.26 12.77
C LYS A 167 4.84 18.80 11.34
N THR A 168 5.43 17.63 11.16
CA THR A 168 5.72 17.07 9.81
C THR A 168 5.10 15.67 9.65
N PRO A 169 3.77 15.53 9.70
CA PRO A 169 3.13 14.24 9.56
C PRO A 169 3.28 13.72 8.12
N GLN A 170 3.41 12.40 7.97
CA GLN A 170 3.44 11.75 6.68
C GLN A 170 2.05 11.27 6.28
N LEU A 171 1.58 11.71 5.12
CA LEU A 171 0.36 11.24 4.48
C LEU A 171 0.69 10.78 3.07
N ASN A 172 0.51 9.50 2.77
CA ASN A 172 0.95 8.92 1.50
C ASN A 172 0.41 9.65 0.26
N LEU A 173 -0.80 10.20 0.33
CA LEU A 173 -1.45 10.89 -0.80
C LEU A 173 -0.77 12.22 -1.19
N LEU A 174 -0.02 12.86 -0.29
CA LEU A 174 0.49 14.22 -0.49
C LEU A 174 1.96 14.42 -0.11
N THR A 175 2.48 13.67 0.86
CA THR A 175 3.85 13.87 1.36
C THR A 175 4.85 12.89 0.75
N ASP A 176 4.41 11.69 0.35
CA ASP A 176 5.35 10.68 -0.17
C ASP A 176 6.03 11.17 -1.46
N ARG A 177 5.30 11.84 -2.36
CA ARG A 177 5.92 12.40 -3.58
C ARG A 177 6.96 13.48 -3.27
N LEU A 178 6.82 14.21 -2.17
CA LEU A 178 7.79 15.23 -1.76
C LEU A 178 9.13 14.60 -1.36
N MET A 179 9.09 13.41 -0.75
CA MET A 179 10.25 12.77 -0.15
C MET A 179 10.93 11.76 -1.07
N LEU A 180 10.16 11.14 -1.98
CA LEU A 180 10.67 10.10 -2.86
C LEU A 180 11.40 10.67 -4.07
N SER A 181 12.57 10.09 -4.38
CA SER A 181 13.35 10.37 -5.60
C SER A 181 13.22 9.28 -6.68
N ARG A 182 12.53 8.18 -6.35
CA ARG A 182 12.26 7.04 -7.23
C ARG A 182 11.00 6.30 -6.77
N MET A 183 10.43 5.47 -7.65
CA MET A 183 9.29 4.61 -7.31
C MET A 183 9.54 3.78 -6.05
N ASN A 184 8.55 3.75 -5.15
CA ASN A 184 8.57 2.97 -3.91
C ASN A 184 7.34 2.06 -3.86
N ASN A 185 7.33 1.03 -4.70
CA ASN A 185 6.20 0.10 -4.85
C ASN A 185 6.42 -1.18 -4.01
N CYS A 186 5.37 -1.97 -3.84
CA CYS A 186 5.47 -3.29 -3.18
C CYS A 186 6.29 -4.31 -3.98
N ASN A 187 6.46 -4.09 -5.30
CA ASN A 187 7.23 -4.94 -6.21
C ASN A 187 6.85 -6.44 -6.14
N SER A 188 5.57 -6.72 -5.91
CA SER A 188 5.01 -8.07 -5.87
C SER A 188 5.28 -8.87 -7.14
N GLY A 189 5.69 -10.12 -6.99
CA GLY A 189 6.14 -10.98 -8.09
C GLY A 189 7.59 -10.74 -8.54
N TRP A 190 8.32 -9.80 -7.92
CA TRP A 190 9.74 -9.54 -8.23
C TRP A 190 10.63 -9.44 -6.98
N GLU A 191 10.30 -8.54 -6.04
CA GLU A 191 11.01 -8.38 -4.76
C GLU A 191 10.20 -8.91 -3.59
N SER A 192 8.89 -9.08 -3.75
CA SER A 192 8.02 -9.68 -2.73
C SER A 192 7.15 -10.78 -3.31
N VAL A 193 6.90 -11.80 -2.50
CA VAL A 193 5.91 -12.86 -2.74
C VAL A 193 5.14 -13.13 -1.46
N THR A 194 4.01 -13.82 -1.58
CA THR A 194 3.14 -14.17 -0.46
C THR A 194 3.09 -15.66 -0.24
N LEU A 195 3.23 -16.12 1.00
CA LEU A 195 2.82 -17.45 1.44
C LEU A 195 1.44 -17.34 2.09
N ALA A 196 0.48 -18.12 1.60
CA ALA A 196 -0.89 -18.11 2.09
C ALA A 196 -1.19 -19.30 3.02
N PRO A 197 -2.33 -19.28 3.76
CA PRO A 197 -2.69 -20.33 4.71
C PRO A 197 -2.83 -21.74 4.11
N ASN A 198 -3.08 -21.84 2.80
CA ASN A 198 -3.13 -23.12 2.09
C ASN A 198 -1.74 -23.71 1.74
N GLY A 199 -0.64 -23.10 2.21
CA GLY A 199 0.73 -23.57 2.00
C GLY A 199 1.33 -23.21 0.63
N ASN A 200 0.59 -22.46 -0.20
CA ASN A 200 1.02 -22.07 -1.54
C ASN A 200 1.54 -20.63 -1.59
N PHE A 201 2.40 -20.37 -2.58
CA PHE A 201 2.90 -19.05 -2.89
C PHE A 201 2.00 -18.31 -3.88
N TYR A 202 1.89 -16.99 -3.71
CA TYR A 202 1.13 -16.08 -4.56
C TYR A 202 1.95 -14.81 -4.85
N VAL A 203 1.65 -14.14 -5.97
CA VAL A 203 2.30 -12.86 -6.33
C VAL A 203 2.15 -11.83 -5.20
N CYS A 204 0.94 -11.69 -4.66
CA CYS A 204 0.65 -10.93 -3.44
C CYS A 204 -0.63 -11.48 -2.78
N PRO A 205 -1.05 -11.00 -1.59
CA PRO A 205 -2.23 -11.53 -0.92
C PRO A 205 -3.52 -11.37 -1.73
N ALA A 206 -3.60 -10.35 -2.60
CA ALA A 206 -4.77 -10.14 -3.45
C ALA A 206 -5.03 -11.29 -4.42
N PHE A 207 -3.97 -11.92 -4.95
CA PHE A 207 -4.10 -13.05 -5.88
C PHE A 207 -4.67 -14.27 -5.15
N TYR A 208 -4.23 -14.51 -3.91
CA TYR A 208 -4.76 -15.57 -3.06
C TYR A 208 -6.28 -15.41 -2.83
N TYR A 209 -6.72 -14.21 -2.42
CA TYR A 209 -8.13 -13.95 -2.14
C TYR A 209 -9.02 -13.84 -3.38
N GLU A 210 -8.42 -13.67 -4.56
CA GLU A 210 -9.17 -13.65 -5.81
C GLU A 210 -9.46 -15.06 -6.31
N THR A 211 -8.43 -15.92 -6.37
CA THR A 211 -8.59 -17.32 -6.73
C THR A 211 -7.36 -18.14 -6.32
N GLU A 212 -7.58 -19.30 -5.68
CA GLU A 212 -6.48 -20.19 -5.28
C GLU A 212 -5.67 -20.70 -6.49
N ASN A 213 -6.25 -20.70 -7.70
CA ASN A 213 -5.61 -21.13 -8.96
C ASN A 213 -4.48 -20.20 -9.42
N ASP A 214 -4.35 -19.00 -8.83
CA ASP A 214 -3.26 -18.07 -9.12
C ASP A 214 -1.95 -18.39 -8.38
N SER A 215 -1.86 -19.58 -7.80
CA SER A 215 -0.65 -20.03 -7.14
C SER A 215 0.55 -19.98 -8.08
N ILE A 216 1.67 -19.48 -7.58
CA ILE A 216 2.98 -19.44 -8.24
C ILE A 216 3.94 -20.45 -7.59
N GLY A 217 3.41 -21.57 -7.09
CA GLY A 217 4.19 -22.66 -6.50
C GLY A 217 3.86 -22.90 -5.03
N ASP A 218 4.69 -23.71 -4.36
CA ASP A 218 4.48 -24.11 -2.98
C ASP A 218 5.80 -24.36 -2.24
N LEU A 219 5.75 -24.63 -0.94
CA LEU A 219 6.95 -24.84 -0.11
C LEU A 219 7.77 -26.08 -0.47
N LYS A 220 7.21 -27.04 -1.20
CA LYS A 220 7.87 -28.28 -1.64
C LYS A 220 8.48 -28.14 -3.02
N SER A 221 7.73 -27.56 -3.96
CA SER A 221 8.13 -27.38 -5.36
C SER A 221 8.93 -26.09 -5.61
N GLY A 222 8.84 -25.12 -4.71
CA GLY A 222 9.46 -23.81 -4.83
C GLY A 222 8.60 -22.83 -5.63
N LEU A 223 9.19 -21.69 -6.01
CA LEU A 223 8.53 -20.64 -6.77
C LEU A 223 8.59 -20.90 -8.28
N ASP A 224 7.45 -20.73 -8.95
CA ASP A 224 7.29 -20.83 -10.41
C ASP A 224 6.54 -19.60 -10.96
N ILE A 225 7.24 -18.47 -11.02
CA ILE A 225 6.68 -17.21 -11.52
C ILE A 225 6.81 -17.16 -13.04
N LYS A 226 5.71 -17.43 -13.75
CA LYS A 226 5.65 -17.31 -15.22
C LYS A 226 5.87 -15.87 -15.67
N ASN A 227 6.69 -15.68 -16.69
CA ASN A 227 7.03 -14.38 -17.28
C ASN A 227 7.44 -13.33 -16.21
N SER A 228 8.30 -13.74 -15.28
CA SER A 228 8.71 -12.95 -14.11
C SER A 228 9.22 -11.54 -14.45
N GLN A 229 9.76 -11.34 -15.66
CA GLN A 229 10.20 -10.04 -16.13
C GLN A 229 9.08 -8.99 -16.14
N LEU A 230 7.83 -9.37 -16.40
CA LEU A 230 6.69 -8.45 -16.50
C LEU A 230 6.35 -7.77 -15.16
N TYR A 231 6.72 -8.38 -14.02
CA TYR A 231 6.47 -7.79 -12.70
C TYR A 231 7.41 -6.62 -12.40
N ARG A 232 8.55 -6.51 -13.11
CA ARG A 232 9.56 -5.49 -12.88
C ARG A 232 9.17 -4.11 -13.42
N LEU A 233 9.65 -3.05 -12.77
CA LEU A 233 9.41 -1.68 -13.19
C LEU A 233 10.01 -1.37 -14.57
N ASP A 234 11.20 -1.88 -14.89
CA ASP A 234 11.87 -1.64 -16.18
C ASP A 234 11.15 -2.29 -17.38
N HIS A 235 10.24 -3.23 -17.11
CA HIS A 235 9.35 -3.88 -18.07
C HIS A 235 7.90 -3.37 -17.98
N ALA A 236 7.68 -2.23 -17.32
CA ALA A 236 6.40 -1.52 -17.31
C ALA A 236 6.51 -0.27 -18.20
N PRO A 237 6.06 -0.33 -19.47
CA PRO A 237 6.37 0.69 -20.48
C PRO A 237 5.99 2.12 -20.07
N LEU A 238 4.84 2.29 -19.41
CA LEU A 238 4.37 3.58 -18.91
C LEU A 238 5.07 3.96 -17.60
N CYS A 239 5.13 3.04 -16.64
CA CYS A 239 5.57 3.34 -15.28
C CYS A 239 7.08 3.64 -15.20
N ARG A 240 7.91 3.03 -16.05
CA ARG A 240 9.37 3.25 -16.05
C ARG A 240 9.78 4.68 -16.38
N ASN A 241 8.92 5.42 -17.08
CA ASN A 241 9.13 6.80 -17.51
C ASN A 241 8.34 7.81 -16.66
N CYS A 242 7.55 7.34 -15.70
CA CYS A 242 6.67 8.17 -14.88
C CYS A 242 7.37 8.64 -13.60
N ASP A 243 7.17 9.90 -13.22
CA ASP A 243 7.73 10.49 -12.00
C ASP A 243 6.71 10.60 -10.84
N ALA A 244 5.54 9.98 -10.95
CA ALA A 244 4.59 9.83 -9.85
C ALA A 244 5.08 8.77 -8.84
N TYR A 245 6.20 9.04 -8.18
CA TYR A 245 6.92 8.07 -7.33
C TYR A 245 6.14 7.54 -6.12
N GLN A 246 5.11 8.25 -5.68
CA GLN A 246 4.18 7.83 -4.64
C GLN A 246 3.10 6.86 -5.13
N CYS A 247 2.94 6.72 -6.46
CA CYS A 247 2.02 5.75 -7.06
C CYS A 247 2.33 4.35 -6.51
N ARG A 248 1.29 3.56 -6.24
CA ARG A 248 1.45 2.20 -5.71
C ARG A 248 1.74 1.15 -6.78
N ARG A 249 1.47 1.45 -8.06
CA ARG A 249 1.58 0.52 -9.22
C ARG A 249 1.02 -0.86 -8.86
N CYS A 250 -0.29 -0.95 -8.58
CA CYS A 250 -0.87 -2.18 -8.07
C CYS A 250 -1.02 -3.22 -9.17
N ILE A 251 -0.12 -4.20 -9.21
CA ILE A 251 -0.12 -5.28 -10.21
C ILE A 251 -1.43 -6.09 -10.19
N TYR A 252 -2.05 -6.27 -9.02
CA TYR A 252 -3.36 -6.91 -8.93
C TYR A 252 -4.45 -6.12 -9.67
N LEU A 253 -4.52 -4.80 -9.45
CA LEU A 253 -5.48 -3.95 -10.16
C LEU A 253 -5.16 -3.85 -11.65
N ASN A 254 -3.88 -3.81 -12.03
CA ASN A 254 -3.46 -3.89 -13.43
C ASN A 254 -4.08 -5.13 -14.10
N ARG A 255 -3.88 -6.32 -13.51
CA ARG A 255 -4.46 -7.56 -14.05
C ARG A 255 -5.98 -7.50 -14.08
N LYS A 256 -6.62 -7.09 -12.97
CA LYS A 256 -8.08 -7.03 -12.85
C LYS A 256 -8.74 -6.14 -13.89
N MET A 257 -8.08 -5.02 -14.25
CA MET A 257 -8.69 -3.97 -15.08
C MET A 257 -8.21 -3.98 -16.53
N THR A 258 -7.03 -4.55 -16.80
CA THR A 258 -6.41 -4.51 -18.15
C THR A 258 -6.03 -5.90 -18.67
N ASN A 259 -6.15 -6.94 -17.86
CA ASN A 259 -5.61 -8.29 -18.09
C ASN A 259 -4.08 -8.37 -18.16
N GLU A 260 -3.36 -7.27 -17.91
CA GLU A 260 -1.91 -7.21 -17.94
C GLU A 260 -1.36 -6.89 -16.55
N VAL A 261 -0.25 -7.52 -16.13
CA VAL A 261 0.38 -7.24 -14.83
C VAL A 261 1.22 -5.97 -14.82
N ASN A 262 1.74 -5.57 -15.98
CA ASN A 262 2.69 -4.47 -16.13
C ASN A 262 2.09 -3.16 -16.67
N THR A 263 0.80 -3.15 -16.99
CA THR A 263 0.10 -2.01 -17.57
C THR A 263 -0.99 -1.52 -16.61
N PRO A 264 -0.89 -0.29 -16.08
CA PRO A 264 -1.91 0.26 -15.19
C PRO A 264 -3.19 0.64 -15.93
N SER A 265 -4.29 0.70 -15.19
CA SER A 265 -5.55 1.24 -15.69
C SER A 265 -5.53 2.78 -15.68
N HIS A 266 -6.45 3.37 -16.44
CA HIS A 266 -6.69 4.81 -16.48
C HIS A 266 -6.89 5.40 -15.07
N GLU A 267 -7.74 4.76 -14.27
CA GLU A 267 -8.13 5.20 -12.94
C GLU A 267 -6.93 5.25 -11.99
N GLN A 268 -6.08 4.22 -12.00
CA GLN A 268 -4.86 4.20 -11.20
C GLN A 268 -3.91 5.34 -11.59
N CYS A 269 -3.74 5.57 -12.90
CA CYS A 269 -2.89 6.64 -13.42
C CYS A 269 -3.41 8.03 -13.04
N VAL A 270 -4.68 8.31 -13.29
CA VAL A 270 -5.28 9.62 -13.03
C VAL A 270 -5.26 9.94 -11.53
N VAL A 271 -5.65 9.00 -10.66
CA VAL A 271 -5.59 9.18 -9.20
C VAL A 271 -4.16 9.53 -8.75
N ALA A 272 -3.16 8.76 -9.21
CA ALA A 272 -1.77 9.00 -8.85
C ALA A 272 -1.23 10.35 -9.37
N HIS A 273 -1.62 10.79 -10.57
CA HIS A 273 -1.19 12.09 -11.09
C HIS A 273 -1.91 13.27 -10.42
N LEU A 274 -3.15 13.10 -9.97
CA LEU A 274 -3.84 14.09 -9.13
C LEU A 274 -3.12 14.27 -7.79
N GLU A 275 -2.75 13.17 -7.12
CA GLU A 275 -1.93 13.18 -5.90
C GLU A 275 -0.57 13.86 -6.12
N ARG A 276 0.11 13.53 -7.22
CA ARG A 276 1.39 14.13 -7.61
C ARG A 276 1.25 15.65 -7.80
N ASN A 277 0.21 16.09 -8.51
CA ASN A 277 -0.04 17.50 -8.77
C ASN A 277 -0.42 18.26 -7.49
N ALA A 278 -1.22 17.66 -6.61
CA ALA A 278 -1.50 18.22 -5.30
C ALA A 278 -0.22 18.34 -4.44
N SER A 279 0.67 17.33 -4.50
CA SER A 279 1.98 17.36 -3.85
C SER A 279 2.86 18.50 -4.37
N ARG A 280 2.88 18.75 -5.70
CA ARG A 280 3.59 19.90 -6.28
C ARG A 280 3.11 21.24 -5.72
N LEU A 281 1.79 21.41 -5.62
CA LEU A 281 1.20 22.63 -5.06
C LEU A 281 1.55 22.78 -3.57
N LEU A 282 1.50 21.68 -2.80
CA LEU A 282 1.92 21.65 -1.40
C LEU A 282 3.39 22.05 -1.24
N LEU A 283 4.30 21.48 -2.06
CA LEU A 283 5.73 21.83 -2.03
C LEU A 283 5.94 23.34 -2.26
N SER A 284 5.22 23.90 -3.22
CA SER A 284 5.28 25.31 -3.57
C SER A 284 4.72 26.19 -2.44
N ALA A 285 3.68 25.74 -1.76
CA ALA A 285 3.11 26.43 -0.60
C ALA A 285 4.08 26.41 0.59
N LEU A 286 4.67 25.26 0.92
CA LEU A 286 5.62 25.12 2.02
C LEU A 286 6.88 25.97 1.79
N ARG A 287 7.40 26.01 0.56
CA ARG A 287 8.58 26.84 0.21
C ARG A 287 8.36 28.35 0.31
N ARG A 288 7.11 28.83 0.19
CA ARG A 288 6.79 30.25 0.42
C ARG A 288 6.92 30.66 1.89
N GLN A 289 6.96 29.70 2.80
CA GLN A 289 6.91 29.94 4.25
C GLN A 289 8.16 29.44 4.97
N ILE A 290 8.67 28.29 4.54
CA ILE A 290 9.84 27.63 5.12
C ILE A 290 10.98 27.78 4.11
N ARG A 291 11.95 28.63 4.45
CA ARG A 291 13.16 28.83 3.65
C ARG A 291 13.89 27.48 3.50
N GLU A 292 14.34 27.18 2.28
CA GLU A 292 15.09 25.96 1.98
C GLU A 292 14.35 24.64 2.29
N PHE A 293 13.01 24.62 2.21
CA PHE A 293 12.26 23.38 2.34
C PHE A 293 12.56 22.42 1.16
N LEU A 294 13.20 21.29 1.49
CA LEU A 294 13.63 20.21 0.58
C LEU A 294 14.40 20.75 -0.65
N PRO A 295 15.60 21.34 -0.47
CA PRO A 295 16.36 21.92 -1.57
C PRO A 295 16.86 20.79 -2.47
N GLY A 296 16.46 20.79 -3.74
CA GLY A 296 16.79 19.73 -4.70
C GLY A 296 15.62 18.83 -5.10
N GLN A 297 14.48 18.90 -4.39
CA GLN A 297 13.25 18.25 -4.86
C GLN A 297 12.53 19.13 -5.88
N ASP A 298 12.25 18.59 -7.07
CA ASP A 298 11.46 19.28 -8.09
C ASP A 298 10.35 18.36 -8.60
N ILE A 299 9.14 18.93 -8.69
CA ILE A 299 7.96 18.26 -9.21
C ILE A 299 7.44 19.14 -10.33
N LYS A 300 7.78 18.78 -11.57
CA LYS A 300 7.40 19.57 -12.75
C LYS A 300 5.89 19.57 -12.94
N GLU A 301 5.37 20.63 -13.55
CA GLU A 301 4.00 20.62 -14.02
C GLU A 301 3.81 19.53 -15.09
N LEU A 302 2.64 18.86 -15.05
CA LEU A 302 2.24 17.87 -16.04
C LEU A 302 1.12 18.42 -16.90
N VAL A 303 1.15 18.09 -18.19
CA VAL A 303 0.12 18.45 -19.17
C VAL A 303 -0.86 17.32 -19.46
N TYR A 304 -0.73 16.19 -18.77
CA TYR A 304 -1.57 15.00 -18.89
C TYR A 304 -1.82 14.38 -17.50
N LEU A 305 -2.87 13.55 -17.40
CA LEU A 305 -3.17 12.75 -16.20
C LEU A 305 -3.11 11.24 -16.48
N ASP A 306 -3.35 10.80 -17.71
CA ASP A 306 -3.09 9.42 -18.13
C ASP A 306 -1.89 9.39 -19.12
N PRO A 307 -0.79 8.68 -18.79
CA PRO A 307 0.32 8.49 -19.72
C PRO A 307 -0.08 7.91 -21.08
N LEU A 308 -1.20 7.20 -21.17
CA LEU A 308 -1.71 6.67 -22.44
C LEU A 308 -2.12 7.75 -23.44
N ASP A 309 -2.49 8.95 -22.95
CA ASP A 309 -2.88 10.08 -23.79
C ASP A 309 -1.70 10.63 -24.60
N ILE A 310 -0.49 10.52 -24.04
CA ILE A 310 0.75 11.01 -24.65
C ILE A 310 1.67 9.86 -25.09
N ARG A 311 1.12 8.66 -25.33
CA ARG A 311 1.90 7.44 -25.65
C ARG A 311 2.87 7.53 -26.83
N LYS A 312 2.75 8.55 -27.69
CA LYS A 312 3.65 8.78 -28.83
C LYS A 312 4.93 9.54 -28.43
N GLU A 313 4.97 10.10 -27.22
CA GLU A 313 6.08 10.88 -26.68
C GLU A 313 7.02 10.03 -25.81
N PHE A 314 6.72 8.74 -25.63
CA PHE A 314 7.45 7.76 -24.82
C PHE A 314 8.20 6.71 -25.64
#